data_AF-A0A2K6BTC1-F1
#
_entry.id   AF-A0A2K6BTC1-F1
#
_cell.length_a   1.000
_cell.length_b   1.000
_cell.length_c   1.000
_cell.angle_alpha   90.00
_cell.angle_beta   90.00
_cell.angle_gamma   90.00
#
_symmetry.space_group_name_H-M   'P 1'
#
loop_
_entity.id
_entity.type
_entity.pdbx_description
1 polymer ?
#
loop_
_entity_poly.entity_id
_entity_poly.type
_entity_poly.pdbx_seq_one_letter_code
_entity_poly.pdbx_strand_id
1 'polypeptide(L)'
;MVVVEQIKSQKIHGCQILETVYKHSCGGLPPVRSALEKILAVCHGVMYKQLSAWMLHGLLLDQHEEFFIKQGPSSGNVSAQPEEDEEDLGIGGLTGKQLRELQDLRLIEEENMLAPSLKQFSLRVEILPSYIPVRVAEKILFVGESVQMFENQNVNLTRKGSILKNQEDTFAAELHRLKQQPLFSLVDFEQVVDRIRSTVAEVCVSSYMCIIKDFYLLGRGELFQAFIDTAQHMLKTPPTAVTEHDVNVAFQQSAHKVLLDDDNLLPLLHLTIEYHGKEHKADATQAREGPSRETSPREAPASGWAALGLSYKVQWPLHILFTPAVLEK
;
A
#
# COMPACT_ATOMS: atom_id res chain seq x y z
N MET A 1 33.60 -9.11 -30.19
CA MET A 1 33.29 -7.74 -29.72
C MET A 1 31.81 -7.35 -29.89
N VAL A 2 30.90 -8.31 -30.17
CA VAL A 2 29.50 -8.02 -30.54
C VAL A 2 28.64 -7.52 -29.37
N VAL A 3 28.80 -8.11 -28.17
CA VAL A 3 28.00 -7.74 -26.99
C VAL A 3 28.20 -6.28 -26.58
N VAL A 4 29.46 -5.84 -26.50
CA VAL A 4 29.80 -4.46 -26.12
C VAL A 4 29.28 -3.46 -27.15
N GLU A 5 29.40 -3.79 -28.44
CA GLU A 5 28.92 -2.93 -29.52
C GLU A 5 27.39 -2.82 -29.51
N GLN A 6 26.69 -3.92 -29.23
CA GLN A 6 25.23 -3.92 -29.08
C GLN A 6 24.80 -3.04 -27.89
N ILE A 7 25.45 -3.19 -26.73
CA ILE A 7 25.14 -2.37 -25.54
C ILE A 7 25.31 -0.88 -25.85
N LYS A 8 26.40 -0.50 -26.52
CA LYS A 8 26.67 0.89 -26.89
C LYS A 8 25.69 1.44 -27.93
N SER A 9 25.47 0.70 -29.03
CA SER A 9 24.62 1.15 -30.14
C SER A 9 23.16 1.25 -29.76
N GLN A 10 22.65 0.31 -28.96
CA GLN A 10 21.25 0.27 -28.52
C GLN A 10 21.01 1.03 -27.20
N LYS A 11 22.06 1.59 -26.58
CA LYS A 11 22.00 2.28 -25.27
C LYS A 11 21.30 1.42 -24.21
N ILE A 12 21.68 0.15 -24.13
CA ILE A 12 21.09 -0.82 -23.21
C ILE A 12 21.39 -0.42 -21.77
N HIS A 13 20.36 -0.41 -20.91
CA HIS A 13 20.42 0.14 -19.55
C HIS A 13 19.87 -0.84 -18.50
N GLY A 14 20.41 -0.76 -17.28
CA GLY A 14 19.93 -1.53 -16.12
C GLY A 14 19.81 -3.04 -16.36
N CYS A 15 18.69 -3.63 -15.94
CA CYS A 15 18.43 -5.06 -16.07
C CYS A 15 18.43 -5.58 -17.52
N GLN A 16 18.28 -4.73 -18.55
CA GLN A 16 18.41 -5.17 -19.96
C GLN A 16 19.83 -5.61 -20.32
N ILE A 17 20.85 -5.14 -19.58
CA ILE A 17 22.22 -5.63 -19.70
C ILE A 17 22.28 -7.11 -19.33
N LEU A 18 21.58 -7.52 -18.25
CA LEU A 18 21.48 -8.92 -17.85
C LEU A 18 20.84 -9.78 -18.92
N GLU A 19 19.76 -9.28 -19.55
CA GLU A 19 19.10 -9.98 -20.66
C GLU A 19 20.04 -10.16 -21.86
N THR A 20 20.77 -9.10 -22.22
CA THR A 20 21.68 -9.12 -23.37
C THR A 20 22.82 -10.12 -23.13
N VAL A 21 23.48 -10.04 -21.98
CA VAL A 21 24.57 -10.97 -21.64
C VAL A 21 24.06 -12.42 -21.59
N TYR A 22 22.87 -12.65 -21.05
CA TYR A 22 22.24 -13.97 -21.02
C TYR A 22 21.96 -14.53 -22.41
N LYS A 23 21.31 -13.75 -23.30
CA LYS A 23 21.02 -14.21 -24.67
C LYS A 23 22.29 -14.59 -25.44
N HIS A 24 23.37 -13.83 -25.27
CA HIS A 24 24.66 -14.12 -25.89
C HIS A 24 25.41 -15.29 -25.23
N SER A 25 25.18 -15.57 -23.94
CA SER A 25 25.76 -16.76 -23.29
C SER A 25 25.12 -18.05 -23.80
N CYS A 26 23.84 -18.01 -24.20
CA CYS A 26 23.15 -19.18 -24.76
C CYS A 26 23.72 -19.65 -26.12
N GLY A 27 24.32 -18.76 -26.90
CA GLY A 27 24.75 -19.03 -28.29
C GLY A 27 26.22 -18.69 -28.52
N GLY A 28 27.14 -19.58 -28.16
CA GLY A 28 28.57 -19.35 -28.39
C GLY A 28 29.46 -20.58 -28.21
N LEU A 29 30.70 -20.46 -28.66
CA LEU A 29 31.75 -21.46 -28.39
C LEU A 29 31.96 -21.60 -26.86
N PRO A 30 32.29 -22.80 -26.34
CA PRO A 30 32.41 -23.02 -24.90
C PRO A 30 33.27 -21.99 -24.13
N PRO A 31 34.42 -21.51 -24.66
CA PRO A 31 35.21 -20.48 -23.97
C PRO A 31 34.50 -19.12 -23.87
N VAL A 32 33.76 -18.73 -24.92
CA VAL A 32 33.01 -17.47 -24.95
C VAL A 32 31.81 -17.55 -24.02
N ARG A 33 31.08 -18.67 -24.05
CA ARG A 33 29.99 -18.94 -23.10
C ARG A 33 30.47 -18.83 -21.66
N SER A 34 31.57 -19.50 -21.30
CA SER A 34 32.11 -19.44 -19.94
C SER A 34 32.51 -18.01 -19.52
N ALA A 35 33.03 -17.20 -20.45
CA ALA A 35 33.36 -15.81 -20.16
C ALA A 35 32.10 -14.96 -19.90
N LEU A 36 31.05 -15.14 -20.71
CA LEU A 36 29.78 -14.43 -20.55
C LEU A 36 29.02 -14.88 -19.30
N GLU A 37 29.05 -16.16 -18.94
CA GLU A 37 28.48 -16.67 -17.69
C GLU A 37 29.14 -16.02 -16.46
N LYS A 38 30.47 -15.84 -16.48
CA LYS A 38 31.18 -15.13 -15.39
C LYS A 38 30.77 -13.66 -15.29
N ILE A 39 30.64 -12.98 -16.43
CA ILE A 39 30.16 -11.59 -16.47
C ILE A 39 28.72 -11.52 -15.93
N LEU A 40 27.86 -12.43 -16.38
CA LEU A 40 26.47 -12.50 -15.96
C LEU A 40 26.36 -12.71 -14.44
N ALA A 41 27.16 -13.61 -13.86
CA ALA A 41 27.18 -13.85 -12.42
C ALA A 41 27.55 -12.59 -11.62
N VAL A 42 28.53 -11.80 -12.09
CA VAL A 42 28.89 -10.52 -11.46
C VAL A 42 27.75 -9.51 -11.56
N CYS A 43 27.09 -9.42 -12.71
CA CYS A 43 25.94 -8.54 -12.90
C CYS A 43 24.73 -8.97 -12.05
N HIS A 44 24.45 -10.27 -11.93
CA HIS A 44 23.44 -10.81 -11.01
C HIS A 44 23.76 -10.44 -9.55
N GLY A 45 25.04 -10.30 -9.20
CA GLY A 45 25.45 -9.80 -7.89
C GLY A 45 24.88 -8.42 -7.54
N VAL A 46 24.66 -7.54 -8.53
CA VAL A 46 23.98 -6.25 -8.36
C VAL A 46 22.48 -6.46 -8.17
N MET A 47 21.85 -7.29 -9.01
CA MET A 47 20.43 -7.64 -8.92
C MET A 47 20.09 -8.26 -7.55
N TYR A 48 20.90 -9.19 -7.04
CA TYR A 48 20.70 -9.78 -5.71
C TYR A 48 20.85 -8.76 -4.57
N LYS A 49 21.70 -7.75 -4.74
CA LYS A 49 21.83 -6.66 -3.76
C LYS A 49 20.55 -5.82 -3.73
N GLN A 50 20.01 -5.45 -4.90
CA GLN A 50 18.73 -4.72 -5.00
C GLN A 50 17.56 -5.56 -4.46
N LEU A 51 17.52 -6.86 -4.79
CA LEU A 51 16.53 -7.79 -4.24
C LEU A 51 16.60 -7.92 -2.72
N SER A 52 17.79 -8.01 -2.15
CA SER A 52 17.95 -8.08 -0.69
C SER A 52 17.47 -6.79 -0.02
N ALA A 53 17.81 -5.62 -0.56
CA ALA A 53 17.35 -4.34 -0.03
C ALA A 53 15.81 -4.24 -0.07
N TRP A 54 15.23 -4.61 -1.20
CA TRP A 54 13.78 -4.54 -1.41
C TRP A 54 13.00 -5.58 -0.61
N MET A 55 13.37 -6.86 -0.72
CA MET A 55 12.61 -7.96 -0.13
C MET A 55 12.84 -8.14 1.37
N LEU A 56 13.96 -7.67 1.91
CA LEU A 56 14.27 -7.83 3.33
C LEU A 56 14.00 -6.57 4.16
N HIS A 57 14.09 -5.39 3.54
CA HIS A 57 13.99 -4.11 4.23
C HIS A 57 13.00 -3.13 3.57
N GLY A 58 12.33 -3.51 2.48
CA GLY A 58 11.41 -2.62 1.77
C GLY A 58 12.08 -1.40 1.12
N LEU A 59 13.40 -1.41 0.97
CA LEU A 59 14.18 -0.27 0.46
C LEU A 59 14.39 -0.38 -1.04
N LEU A 60 13.83 0.57 -1.80
CA LEU A 60 14.06 0.69 -3.24
C LEU A 60 15.28 1.56 -3.53
N LEU A 61 16.47 0.95 -3.53
CA LEU A 61 17.75 1.62 -3.82
C LEU A 61 18.03 1.63 -5.33
N ASP A 62 17.39 2.54 -6.07
CA ASP A 62 17.44 2.55 -7.54
C ASP A 62 17.50 3.96 -8.16
N GLN A 63 18.56 4.73 -7.83
CA GLN A 63 18.75 6.11 -8.29
C GLN A 63 18.72 6.29 -9.82
N HIS A 64 19.18 5.27 -10.55
CA HIS A 64 19.32 5.33 -12.01
C HIS A 64 18.23 4.55 -12.74
N GLU A 65 17.17 4.14 -12.05
CA GLU A 65 16.06 3.42 -12.66
C GLU A 65 16.55 2.15 -13.40
N GLU A 66 17.32 1.30 -12.73
CA GLU A 66 17.92 0.09 -13.30
C GLU A 66 17.20 -1.20 -12.90
N PHE A 67 16.40 -1.17 -11.83
CA PHE A 67 15.72 -2.32 -11.26
C PHE A 67 14.31 -2.51 -11.83
N PHE A 68 13.82 -3.74 -12.00
CA PHE A 68 12.50 -3.97 -12.59
C PHE A 68 11.30 -3.60 -11.68
N ILE A 69 11.54 -3.05 -10.49
CA ILE A 69 10.53 -2.43 -9.62
C ILE A 69 10.68 -0.90 -9.72
N LYS A 70 9.57 -0.18 -9.82
CA LYS A 70 9.53 1.29 -9.72
C LYS A 70 8.55 1.74 -8.67
N GLN A 71 8.84 2.88 -8.06
CA GLN A 71 7.87 3.62 -7.28
C GLN A 71 6.92 4.38 -8.23
N GLY A 72 5.61 4.26 -8.01
CA GLY A 72 4.60 5.09 -8.68
C GLY A 72 4.65 6.53 -8.20
N PRO A 73 3.92 7.46 -8.83
CA PRO A 73 3.79 8.82 -8.34
C PRO A 73 3.15 8.77 -6.95
N SER A 74 3.94 9.01 -5.90
CA SER A 74 3.44 9.14 -4.54
C SER A 74 2.48 10.32 -4.47
N SER A 75 1.22 10.12 -4.06
CA SER A 75 0.41 11.21 -3.53
C SER A 75 1.07 11.70 -2.25
N GLY A 76 1.93 12.73 -2.36
CA GLY A 76 2.62 13.33 -1.22
C GLY A 76 4.14 13.22 -1.28
N ASN A 77 4.75 13.96 -2.19
CA ASN A 77 5.97 14.70 -1.89
C ASN A 77 5.84 16.02 -2.63
N VAL A 78 5.41 17.06 -1.92
CA VAL A 78 5.48 18.43 -2.42
C VAL A 78 6.97 18.72 -2.58
N SER A 79 7.46 18.62 -3.81
CA SER A 79 8.73 19.22 -4.19
C SER A 79 8.63 20.70 -3.84
N ALA A 80 9.40 21.14 -2.85
CA ALA A 80 9.58 22.54 -2.52
C ALA A 80 9.97 23.29 -3.80
N GLN A 81 9.04 24.08 -4.35
CA GLN A 81 9.39 25.10 -5.32
C GLN A 81 9.90 26.34 -4.56
N PRO A 82 10.82 27.12 -5.15
CA PRO A 82 11.37 28.30 -4.51
C PRO A 82 10.27 29.35 -4.31
N GLU A 83 10.28 29.98 -3.14
CA GLU A 83 9.42 31.10 -2.78
C GLU A 83 9.61 32.26 -3.77
N GLU A 84 8.53 32.65 -4.46
CA GLU A 84 8.44 33.97 -5.08
C GLU A 84 7.48 34.81 -4.22
N ASP A 85 8.05 35.89 -3.67
CA ASP A 85 7.39 36.93 -2.90
C ASP A 85 6.23 37.55 -3.70
N GLU A 86 5.03 37.67 -3.10
CA GLU A 86 4.10 38.73 -3.49
C GLU A 86 3.11 39.09 -2.38
N GLU A 87 2.81 40.38 -2.32
CA GLU A 87 2.43 41.20 -1.18
C GLU A 87 1.01 40.96 -0.63
N ASP A 88 0.91 41.04 0.71
CA ASP A 88 -0.32 41.16 1.49
C ASP A 88 -0.86 42.60 1.42
N LEU A 89 -2.10 42.75 0.91
CA LEU A 89 -2.94 43.91 1.18
C LEU A 89 -4.35 43.42 1.56
N GLY A 90 -4.57 43.35 2.87
CA GLY A 90 -5.75 42.76 3.48
C GLY A 90 -7.10 43.43 3.16
N ILE A 91 -8.15 42.62 3.23
CA ILE A 91 -9.22 42.65 4.24
C ILE A 91 -10.26 41.59 3.83
N GLY A 92 -10.49 40.59 4.70
CA GLY A 92 -11.63 39.66 4.58
C GLY A 92 -11.31 38.21 4.19
N GLY A 93 -10.39 37.57 4.93
CA GLY A 93 -10.35 36.12 5.20
C GLY A 93 -10.51 35.15 4.02
N LEU A 94 -9.38 34.55 3.62
CA LEU A 94 -9.16 33.55 2.55
C LEU A 94 -8.79 34.16 1.19
N THR A 95 -7.55 33.92 0.77
CA THR A 95 -7.07 34.25 -0.59
C THR A 95 -7.68 33.27 -1.61
N GLY A 96 -7.82 33.70 -2.87
CA GLY A 96 -8.29 32.82 -3.95
C GLY A 96 -7.40 31.58 -4.17
N LYS A 97 -6.12 31.66 -3.76
CA LYS A 97 -5.21 30.51 -3.70
C LYS A 97 -5.61 29.52 -2.60
N GLN A 98 -5.90 29.99 -1.38
CA GLN A 98 -6.38 29.12 -0.29
C GLN A 98 -7.73 28.47 -0.59
N LEU A 99 -8.64 29.16 -1.27
CA LEU A 99 -9.94 28.57 -1.65
C LEU A 99 -9.77 27.48 -2.73
N ARG A 100 -8.82 27.69 -3.64
CA ARG A 100 -8.47 26.71 -4.68
C ARG A 100 -7.70 25.53 -4.10
N GLU A 101 -6.80 25.75 -3.16
CA GLU A 101 -6.12 24.70 -2.38
C GLU A 101 -7.12 23.89 -1.55
N LEU A 102 -8.14 24.50 -0.94
CA LEU A 102 -9.19 23.80 -0.21
C LEU A 102 -10.12 23.00 -1.15
N GLN A 103 -10.38 23.50 -2.36
CA GLN A 103 -11.11 22.75 -3.39
C GLN A 103 -10.28 21.59 -3.94
N ASP A 104 -8.98 21.80 -4.18
CA ASP A 104 -8.05 20.75 -4.60
C ASP A 104 -7.86 19.71 -3.48
N LEU A 105 -7.75 20.10 -2.21
CA LEU A 105 -7.76 19.19 -1.05
C LEU A 105 -9.03 18.36 -0.99
N ARG A 106 -10.20 18.96 -1.25
CA ARG A 106 -11.48 18.24 -1.30
C ARG A 106 -11.58 17.27 -2.47
N LEU A 107 -11.09 17.67 -3.64
CA LEU A 107 -11.03 16.80 -4.82
C LEU A 107 -10.04 15.65 -4.60
N ILE A 108 -8.91 15.90 -3.93
CA ILE A 108 -7.95 14.88 -3.49
C ILE A 108 -8.58 13.95 -2.45
N GLU A 109 -9.37 14.46 -1.50
CA GLU A 109 -10.11 13.64 -0.53
C GLU A 109 -11.20 12.77 -1.18
N GLU A 110 -11.98 13.33 -2.11
CA GLU A 110 -13.01 12.58 -2.85
C GLU A 110 -12.41 11.56 -3.83
N GLU A 111 -11.27 11.87 -4.46
CA GLU A 111 -10.55 10.95 -5.35
C GLU A 111 -9.81 9.85 -4.53
N ASN A 112 -9.30 10.17 -3.34
CA ASN A 112 -8.73 9.19 -2.39
C ASN A 112 -9.79 8.28 -1.74
N MET A 113 -11.06 8.69 -1.70
CA MET A 113 -12.17 7.86 -1.23
C MET A 113 -12.64 6.82 -2.27
N LEU A 114 -12.32 7.02 -3.55
CA LEU A 114 -12.74 6.15 -4.66
C LEU A 114 -11.58 5.41 -5.34
N ALA A 115 -10.33 5.85 -5.17
CA ALA A 115 -9.17 5.17 -5.69
C ALA A 115 -8.68 4.11 -4.68
N PRO A 116 -8.58 2.81 -5.06
CA PRO A 116 -7.80 1.87 -4.26
C PRO A 116 -6.40 2.46 -4.17
N SER A 117 -5.90 2.68 -2.95
CA SER A 117 -4.59 3.26 -2.64
C SER A 117 -3.64 3.13 -3.83
N LEU A 118 -3.37 4.24 -4.53
CA LEU A 118 -2.50 4.28 -5.72
C LEU A 118 -1.32 3.35 -5.48
N LYS A 119 -1.18 2.31 -6.32
CA LYS A 119 -0.12 1.30 -6.17
C LYS A 119 1.22 2.03 -6.04
N GLN A 120 1.77 2.05 -4.83
CA GLN A 120 2.98 2.80 -4.53
C GLN A 120 4.15 2.22 -5.34
N PHE A 121 4.09 0.95 -5.72
CA PHE A 121 5.08 0.31 -6.57
C PHE A 121 4.44 -0.44 -7.73
N SER A 122 5.22 -0.62 -8.81
CA SER A 122 4.80 -1.38 -9.99
C SER A 122 5.98 -2.02 -10.70
N LEU A 123 5.70 -3.02 -11.55
CA LEU A 123 6.71 -3.66 -12.39
C LEU A 123 7.04 -2.79 -13.62
N ARG A 124 8.33 -2.72 -13.94
CA ARG A 124 8.84 -2.32 -15.25
C ARG A 124 9.13 -3.55 -16.08
N VAL A 125 8.09 -4.07 -16.72
CA VAL A 125 8.13 -5.31 -17.51
C VAL A 125 9.10 -5.17 -18.69
N GLU A 126 9.31 -3.95 -19.19
CA GLU A 126 10.21 -3.58 -20.28
C GLU A 126 11.71 -3.79 -19.99
N ILE A 127 12.10 -3.84 -18.71
CA ILE A 127 13.49 -4.12 -18.29
C ILE A 127 13.61 -5.43 -17.51
N LEU A 128 12.51 -6.16 -17.31
CA LEU A 128 12.52 -7.45 -16.64
C LEU A 128 13.27 -8.48 -17.50
N PRO A 129 14.36 -9.11 -17.00
CA PRO A 129 15.06 -10.11 -17.79
C PRO A 129 14.13 -11.28 -18.15
N SER A 130 14.06 -11.63 -19.43
CA SER A 130 13.07 -12.59 -19.95
C SER A 130 13.17 -14.01 -19.39
N TYR A 131 14.29 -14.39 -18.78
CA TYR A 131 14.46 -15.66 -18.07
C TYR A 131 13.93 -15.63 -16.63
N ILE A 132 13.44 -14.48 -16.15
CA ILE A 132 12.67 -14.33 -14.90
C ILE A 132 11.21 -14.12 -15.29
N PRO A 133 10.33 -15.11 -15.04
CA PRO A 133 8.92 -14.99 -15.36
C PRO A 133 8.25 -13.83 -14.61
N VAL A 134 7.32 -13.12 -15.26
CA VAL A 134 6.54 -12.03 -14.65
C VAL A 134 5.87 -12.48 -13.34
N ARG A 135 5.34 -13.71 -13.30
CA ARG A 135 4.75 -14.31 -12.09
C ARG A 135 5.71 -14.36 -10.88
N VAL A 136 7.03 -14.42 -11.10
CA VAL A 136 8.03 -14.38 -10.02
C VAL A 136 8.32 -12.93 -9.64
N ALA A 137 8.37 -12.01 -10.60
CA ALA A 137 8.51 -10.58 -10.36
C ALA A 137 7.35 -10.02 -9.52
N GLU A 138 6.12 -10.46 -9.78
CA GLU A 138 4.93 -10.12 -8.97
C GLU A 138 5.06 -10.58 -7.51
N LYS A 139 5.65 -11.76 -7.26
CA LYS A 139 5.94 -12.23 -5.90
C LYS A 139 6.95 -11.31 -5.20
N ILE A 140 7.97 -10.86 -5.93
CA ILE A 140 9.01 -9.94 -5.42
C ILE A 140 8.41 -8.57 -5.11
N LEU A 141 7.55 -8.06 -5.99
CA LEU A 141 6.81 -6.82 -5.77
C LEU A 141 5.98 -6.92 -4.48
N PHE A 142 5.14 -7.96 -4.38
CA PHE A 142 4.33 -8.21 -3.19
C PHE A 142 5.17 -8.30 -1.91
N VAL A 143 6.29 -9.02 -1.93
CA VAL A 143 7.15 -9.12 -0.74
C VAL A 143 7.65 -7.76 -0.29
N GLY A 144 8.27 -6.99 -1.19
CA GLY A 144 8.86 -5.72 -0.76
C GLY A 144 7.83 -4.64 -0.45
N GLU A 145 6.69 -4.60 -1.14
CA GLU A 145 5.57 -3.72 -0.76
C GLU A 145 5.07 -4.05 0.65
N SER A 146 5.06 -5.34 1.02
CA SER A 146 4.63 -5.78 2.37
C SER A 146 5.65 -5.36 3.41
N VAL A 147 6.94 -5.61 3.16
CA VAL A 147 7.98 -5.22 4.10
C VAL A 147 7.99 -3.70 4.29
N GLN A 148 7.95 -2.94 3.20
CA GLN A 148 7.96 -1.47 3.23
C GLN A 148 6.74 -0.90 3.96
N MET A 149 5.53 -1.44 3.72
CA MET A 149 4.32 -1.01 4.42
C MET A 149 4.39 -1.29 5.93
N PHE A 150 4.85 -2.48 6.33
CA PHE A 150 4.98 -2.83 7.73
C PHE A 150 6.11 -2.08 8.43
N GLU A 151 7.23 -1.77 7.75
CA GLU A 151 8.29 -0.93 8.31
C GLU A 151 7.79 0.50 8.53
N ASN A 152 7.09 1.10 7.57
CA ASN A 152 6.52 2.45 7.74
C ASN A 152 5.53 2.52 8.92
N GLN A 153 4.78 1.45 9.18
CA GLN A 153 3.91 1.37 10.36
C GLN A 153 4.72 1.11 11.64
N ASN A 154 5.78 0.30 11.59
CA ASN A 154 6.63 -0.01 12.74
C ASN A 154 7.57 1.12 13.17
N VAL A 155 7.86 2.13 12.33
CA VAL A 155 8.64 3.31 12.76
C VAL A 155 7.98 4.04 13.94
N ASN A 156 6.65 3.88 14.12
CA ASN A 156 5.90 4.42 15.26
C ASN A 156 5.37 3.36 16.24
N LEU A 157 5.41 2.06 15.91
CA LEU A 157 5.05 0.97 16.83
C LEU A 157 6.30 0.47 17.55
N THR A 158 6.31 0.55 18.87
CA THR A 158 7.30 -0.05 19.77
C THR A 158 7.36 -1.59 19.72
N ARG A 159 6.77 -2.24 18.70
CA ARG A 159 6.93 -3.67 18.41
C ARG A 159 8.23 -3.90 17.64
N LYS A 160 9.31 -4.11 18.39
CA LYS A 160 10.60 -4.60 17.87
C LYS A 160 10.41 -5.95 17.16
N GLY A 161 10.18 -5.93 15.85
CA GLY A 161 10.17 -7.15 15.05
C GLY A 161 9.92 -6.86 13.57
N SER A 162 10.85 -7.31 12.72
CA SER A 162 10.65 -7.37 11.27
C SER A 162 9.45 -8.27 10.94
N ILE A 163 8.69 -7.95 9.89
CA ILE A 163 7.64 -8.84 9.35
C ILE A 163 8.20 -10.21 8.97
N LEU A 164 9.51 -10.28 8.71
CA LEU A 164 10.24 -11.51 8.43
C LEU A 164 10.56 -12.32 9.69
N LYS A 165 10.04 -11.91 10.86
CA LYS A 165 10.30 -12.53 12.16
C LYS A 165 11.83 -12.55 12.40
N ASN A 166 12.34 -13.60 13.05
CA ASN A 166 13.78 -13.82 13.23
C ASN A 166 14.42 -14.55 12.02
N GLN A 167 13.79 -14.55 10.83
CA GLN A 167 14.29 -15.27 9.64
C GLN A 167 15.08 -14.37 8.68
N GLU A 168 15.22 -13.08 8.96
CA GLU A 168 15.92 -12.11 8.12
C GLU A 168 17.36 -12.56 7.78
N ASP A 169 18.13 -12.97 8.79
CA ASP A 169 19.49 -13.51 8.60
C ASP A 169 19.49 -14.78 7.73
N THR A 170 18.46 -15.62 7.86
CA THR A 170 18.33 -16.84 7.06
C THR A 170 18.06 -16.51 5.60
N PHE A 171 17.19 -15.54 5.33
CA PHE A 171 16.90 -15.10 3.97
C PHE A 171 18.07 -14.34 3.34
N ALA A 172 18.77 -13.51 4.11
CA ALA A 172 20.01 -12.87 3.68
C ALA A 172 21.07 -13.92 3.28
N ALA A 173 21.22 -14.98 4.07
CA ALA A 173 22.13 -16.08 3.77
C ALA A 173 21.73 -16.84 2.49
N GLU A 174 20.43 -17.11 2.27
CA GLU A 174 19.94 -17.77 1.05
C GLU A 174 20.14 -16.91 -0.21
N LEU A 175 19.81 -15.62 -0.17
CA LEU A 175 20.06 -14.69 -1.28
C LEU A 175 21.56 -14.54 -1.54
N HIS A 176 22.38 -14.51 -0.49
CA HIS A 176 23.83 -14.51 -0.63
C HIS A 176 24.32 -15.82 -1.27
N ARG A 177 23.79 -16.98 -0.87
CA ARG A 177 24.13 -18.29 -1.46
C ARG A 177 23.81 -18.34 -2.95
N LEU A 178 22.67 -17.80 -3.36
CA LEU A 178 22.28 -17.68 -4.77
C LEU A 178 23.24 -16.76 -5.55
N LYS A 179 23.62 -15.63 -4.96
CA LYS A 179 24.61 -14.71 -5.54
C LYS A 179 25.98 -15.36 -5.79
N GLN A 180 26.38 -16.33 -4.98
CA GLN A 180 27.66 -17.04 -5.15
C GLN A 180 27.62 -18.14 -6.22
N GLN A 181 26.45 -18.45 -6.79
CA GLN A 181 26.37 -19.48 -7.84
C GLN A 181 26.99 -18.99 -9.15
N PRO A 182 27.79 -19.81 -9.83
CA PRO A 182 28.39 -19.44 -11.11
C PRO A 182 27.38 -19.39 -12.26
N LEU A 183 26.23 -20.04 -12.10
CA LEU A 183 25.14 -20.12 -13.08
C LEU A 183 23.82 -19.75 -12.40
N PHE A 184 22.98 -19.00 -13.12
CA PHE A 184 21.65 -18.66 -12.66
C PHE A 184 20.71 -19.86 -12.80
N SER A 185 20.10 -20.26 -11.69
CA SER A 185 19.08 -21.29 -11.63
C SER A 185 17.74 -20.66 -11.28
N LEU A 186 16.81 -20.63 -12.25
CA LEU A 186 15.47 -20.10 -12.01
C LEU A 186 14.73 -20.88 -10.91
N VAL A 187 14.95 -22.19 -10.83
CA VAL A 187 14.30 -23.05 -9.84
C VAL A 187 14.74 -22.68 -8.43
N ASP A 188 16.05 -22.57 -8.19
CA ASP A 188 16.58 -22.22 -6.88
C ASP A 188 16.22 -20.78 -6.49
N PHE A 189 16.28 -19.87 -7.47
CA PHE A 189 15.85 -18.48 -7.31
C PHE A 189 14.39 -18.39 -6.87
N GLU A 190 13.50 -19.06 -7.60
CA GLU A 190 12.08 -19.02 -7.32
C GLU A 190 11.74 -19.67 -5.96
N GLN A 191 12.40 -20.76 -5.58
CA GLN A 191 12.19 -21.38 -4.27
C GLN A 191 12.50 -20.42 -3.12
N VAL A 192 13.58 -19.64 -3.21
CA VAL A 192 13.92 -18.64 -2.19
C VAL A 192 12.88 -17.52 -2.16
N VAL A 193 12.45 -17.02 -3.34
CA VAL A 193 11.39 -16.02 -3.45
C VAL A 193 10.08 -16.52 -2.83
N ASP A 194 9.70 -17.77 -3.12
CA ASP A 194 8.47 -18.38 -2.59
C ASP A 194 8.50 -18.57 -1.08
N ARG A 195 9.67 -18.91 -0.53
CA ARG A 195 9.85 -19.04 0.91
C ARG A 195 9.66 -17.70 1.62
N ILE A 196 10.30 -16.64 1.11
CA ILE A 196 10.16 -15.27 1.67
C ILE A 196 8.70 -14.83 1.56
N ARG A 197 8.09 -14.98 0.38
CA ARG A 197 6.68 -14.64 0.11
C ARG A 197 5.72 -15.36 1.05
N SER A 198 5.95 -16.64 1.35
CA SER A 198 5.09 -17.42 2.24
C SER A 198 5.17 -16.90 3.68
N THR A 199 6.38 -16.61 4.19
CA THR A 199 6.55 -16.02 5.52
C THR A 199 5.85 -14.68 5.66
N VAL A 200 5.99 -13.80 4.65
CA VAL A 200 5.31 -12.49 4.62
C VAL A 200 3.79 -12.67 4.60
N ALA A 201 3.27 -13.54 3.73
CA ALA A 201 1.84 -13.78 3.59
C ALA A 201 1.18 -14.29 4.88
N GLU A 202 1.84 -15.18 5.62
CA GLU A 202 1.35 -15.65 6.93
C GLU A 202 1.14 -14.52 7.93
N VAL A 203 2.08 -13.56 7.98
CA VAL A 203 1.98 -12.41 8.89
C VAL A 203 0.87 -11.48 8.45
N CYS A 204 0.73 -11.21 7.15
CA CYS A 204 -0.39 -10.41 6.63
C CYS A 204 -1.76 -11.00 7.00
N VAL A 205 -1.93 -12.32 6.84
CA VAL A 205 -3.18 -13.01 7.24
C VAL A 205 -3.40 -12.95 8.75
N SER A 206 -2.35 -13.10 9.55
CA SER A 206 -2.45 -12.98 11.00
C SER A 206 -2.91 -11.58 11.42
N SER A 207 -2.36 -10.54 10.80
CA SER A 207 -2.80 -9.15 11.02
C SER A 207 -4.26 -8.92 10.61
N TYR A 208 -4.69 -9.49 9.47
CA TYR A 208 -6.09 -9.47 9.02
C TYR A 208 -7.03 -10.06 10.08
N MET A 209 -6.70 -11.23 10.61
CA MET A 209 -7.54 -11.89 11.62
C MET A 209 -7.60 -11.09 12.92
N CYS A 210 -6.53 -10.42 13.30
CA CYS A 210 -6.53 -9.54 14.47
C CYS A 210 -7.52 -8.38 14.32
N ILE A 211 -7.55 -7.69 13.17
CA ILE A 211 -8.46 -6.54 12.95
C ILE A 211 -9.92 -6.98 13.02
N ILE A 212 -10.28 -8.07 12.34
CA ILE A 212 -11.66 -8.59 12.38
C ILE A 212 -12.05 -8.99 13.79
N LYS A 213 -11.20 -9.80 14.44
CA LYS A 213 -11.49 -10.32 15.77
C LYS A 213 -11.58 -9.19 16.80
N ASP A 214 -10.64 -8.25 16.80
CA ASP A 214 -10.56 -7.21 17.81
C ASP A 214 -11.67 -6.15 17.65
N PHE A 215 -12.03 -5.77 16.41
CA PHE A 215 -12.93 -4.63 16.16
C PHE A 215 -14.30 -5.02 15.61
N TYR A 216 -14.36 -5.82 14.54
CA TYR A 216 -15.65 -6.23 13.96
C TYR A 216 -16.38 -7.25 14.83
N LEU A 217 -15.65 -8.13 15.50
CA LEU A 217 -16.20 -9.13 16.44
C LEU A 217 -16.10 -8.69 17.90
N LEU A 218 -15.79 -7.42 18.16
CA LEU A 218 -15.74 -6.82 19.49
C LEU A 218 -14.80 -7.56 20.48
N GLY A 219 -13.73 -8.19 19.99
CA GLY A 219 -12.77 -8.92 20.80
C GLY A 219 -12.08 -8.05 21.86
N ARG A 220 -12.00 -6.72 21.63
CA ARG A 220 -11.59 -5.73 22.63
C ARG A 220 -12.77 -5.24 23.46
N GLY A 221 -13.37 -6.14 24.23
CA GLY A 221 -14.58 -5.83 25.00
C GLY A 221 -14.44 -4.62 25.94
N GLU A 222 -13.27 -4.44 26.56
CA GLU A 222 -12.97 -3.28 27.43
C GLU A 222 -13.04 -1.93 26.69
N LEU A 223 -12.51 -1.88 25.46
CA LEU A 223 -12.55 -0.70 24.59
C LEU A 223 -14.00 -0.36 24.24
N PHE A 224 -14.75 -1.36 23.76
CA PHE A 224 -16.13 -1.15 23.34
C PHE A 224 -17.04 -0.85 24.52
N GLN A 225 -16.80 -1.42 25.69
CA GLN A 225 -17.53 -1.08 26.91
C GLN A 225 -17.29 0.39 27.29
N ALA A 226 -16.03 0.84 27.33
CA ALA A 226 -15.70 2.23 27.60
C ALA A 226 -16.28 3.19 26.54
N PHE A 227 -16.28 2.79 25.27
CA PHE A 227 -16.92 3.52 24.18
C PHE A 227 -18.44 3.61 24.36
N ILE A 228 -19.11 2.50 24.64
CA ILE A 228 -20.55 2.47 24.86
C ILE A 228 -20.93 3.40 26.02
N ASP A 229 -20.22 3.33 27.15
CA ASP A 229 -20.49 4.19 28.30
C ASP A 229 -20.39 5.69 27.95
N THR A 230 -19.41 6.07 27.14
CA THR A 230 -19.19 7.46 26.72
C THR A 230 -20.20 7.90 25.64
N ALA A 231 -20.46 7.08 24.63
CA ALA A 231 -21.29 7.41 23.46
C ALA A 231 -22.80 7.21 23.69
N GLN A 232 -23.21 6.55 24.79
CA GLN A 232 -24.60 6.19 25.07
C GLN A 232 -25.55 7.38 25.07
N HIS A 233 -25.11 8.55 25.53
CA HIS A 233 -25.97 9.73 25.61
C HIS A 233 -26.22 10.38 24.23
N MET A 234 -25.27 10.25 23.30
CA MET A 234 -25.34 10.85 21.95
C MET A 234 -25.94 9.90 20.90
N LEU A 235 -25.83 8.58 21.08
CA LEU A 235 -26.33 7.58 20.13
C LEU A 235 -27.77 7.11 20.43
N LYS A 236 -28.34 7.46 21.59
CA LYS A 236 -29.75 7.18 21.91
C LYS A 236 -30.75 8.02 21.10
N THR A 237 -30.35 9.21 20.68
CA THR A 237 -31.17 10.11 19.86
C THR A 237 -30.94 9.84 18.38
N PRO A 238 -31.88 10.23 17.48
CA PRO A 238 -31.64 10.20 16.04
C PRO A 238 -30.37 10.96 15.67
N PRO A 239 -29.58 10.47 14.69
CA PRO A 239 -28.32 11.09 14.32
C PRO A 239 -28.51 12.47 13.69
N THR A 240 -27.52 13.34 13.90
CA THR A 240 -27.42 14.68 13.33
C THR A 240 -26.14 14.80 12.49
N ALA A 241 -25.96 15.91 11.77
CA ALA A 241 -24.79 16.13 10.93
C ALA A 241 -23.43 16.10 11.68
N VAL A 242 -23.43 16.31 13.00
CA VAL A 242 -22.20 16.30 13.84
C VAL A 242 -21.98 14.96 14.57
N THR A 243 -22.99 14.09 14.59
CA THR A 243 -22.97 12.85 15.39
C THR A 243 -21.81 11.93 14.99
N GLU A 244 -21.47 11.85 13.71
CA GLU A 244 -20.33 11.03 13.26
C GLU A 244 -18.99 11.52 13.84
N HIS A 245 -18.76 12.84 13.86
CA HIS A 245 -17.55 13.43 14.40
C HIS A 245 -17.45 13.19 15.92
N ASP A 246 -18.52 13.49 16.65
CA ASP A 246 -18.57 13.35 18.11
C ASP A 246 -18.35 11.91 18.56
N VAL A 247 -18.90 10.95 17.81
CA VAL A 247 -18.74 9.50 18.07
C VAL A 247 -17.30 9.04 17.85
N ASN A 248 -16.62 9.53 16.81
CA ASN A 248 -15.21 9.20 16.58
C ASN A 248 -14.30 9.81 17.66
N VAL A 249 -14.58 11.04 18.11
CA VAL A 249 -13.87 11.65 19.26
C VAL A 249 -14.08 10.81 20.52
N ALA A 250 -15.30 10.38 20.80
CA ALA A 250 -15.60 9.51 21.94
C ALA A 250 -14.87 8.15 21.85
N PHE A 251 -14.77 7.58 20.65
CA PHE A 251 -14.04 6.33 20.42
C PHE A 251 -12.54 6.46 20.68
N GLN A 252 -11.91 7.54 20.19
CA GLN A 252 -10.50 7.85 20.47
C GLN A 252 -10.25 8.06 21.97
N GLN A 253 -11.12 8.80 22.66
CA GLN A 253 -11.02 8.99 24.11
C GLN A 253 -11.13 7.67 24.88
N SER A 254 -12.04 6.79 24.47
CA SER A 254 -12.17 5.46 25.07
C SER A 254 -10.95 4.59 24.83
N ALA A 255 -10.34 4.67 23.65
CA ALA A 255 -9.08 3.99 23.35
C ALA A 255 -7.92 4.47 24.23
N HIS A 256 -7.79 5.78 24.42
CA HIS A 256 -6.79 6.33 25.35
C HIS A 256 -7.05 5.92 26.80
N LYS A 257 -8.33 5.84 27.22
CA LYS A 257 -8.71 5.45 28.59
C LYS A 257 -8.33 4.00 28.91
N VAL A 258 -8.40 3.10 27.94
CA VAL A 258 -8.02 1.68 28.11
C VAL A 258 -6.54 1.42 27.83
N LEU A 259 -5.73 2.48 27.64
CA LEU A 259 -4.31 2.39 27.31
C LEU A 259 -4.07 1.49 26.09
N LEU A 260 -4.84 1.73 25.02
CA LEU A 260 -4.62 1.02 23.77
C LEU A 260 -3.25 1.44 23.19
N ASP A 261 -2.24 0.59 23.35
CA ASP A 261 -0.85 0.84 22.93
C ASP A 261 -0.62 0.94 21.40
N ASP A 262 -1.68 0.93 20.59
CA ASP A 262 -1.62 0.87 19.12
C ASP A 262 -2.17 2.16 18.48
N ASP A 263 -1.46 3.27 18.69
CA ASP A 263 -1.79 4.60 18.17
C ASP A 263 -1.84 4.65 16.63
N ASN A 264 -1.24 3.69 15.94
CA ASN A 264 -1.25 3.61 14.47
C ASN A 264 -2.50 2.93 13.91
N LEU A 265 -3.21 2.13 14.72
CA LEU A 265 -4.41 1.44 14.29
C LEU A 265 -5.66 2.32 14.37
N LEU A 266 -5.71 3.25 15.34
CA LEU A 266 -6.85 4.15 15.53
C LEU A 266 -7.15 5.04 14.31
N PRO A 267 -6.16 5.66 13.63
CA PRO A 267 -6.42 6.44 12.42
C PRO A 267 -6.96 5.61 11.24
N LEU A 268 -6.82 4.28 11.29
CA LEU A 268 -7.33 3.38 10.26
C LEU A 268 -8.77 2.94 10.54
N LEU A 269 -9.31 3.21 11.73
CA LEU A 269 -10.67 2.86 12.13
C LEU A 269 -11.52 4.12 12.17
N HIS A 270 -12.63 4.10 11.45
CA HIS A 270 -13.57 5.22 11.38
C HIS A 270 -14.98 4.72 11.64
N LEU A 271 -15.64 5.25 12.65
CA LEU A 271 -17.05 4.98 12.92
C LEU A 271 -17.90 5.81 11.96
N THR A 272 -18.80 5.16 11.23
CA THR A 272 -19.69 5.81 10.25
C THR A 272 -21.09 5.96 10.83
N ILE A 273 -21.82 7.00 10.42
CA ILE A 273 -23.22 7.18 10.80
C ILE A 273 -24.07 7.34 9.53
N GLU A 274 -25.01 6.43 9.29
CA GLU A 274 -25.99 6.59 8.22
C GLU A 274 -26.97 7.73 8.56
N TYR A 275 -26.85 8.87 7.85
CA TYR A 275 -27.70 10.04 8.03
C TYR A 275 -28.37 10.45 6.71
N HIS A 276 -29.70 10.43 6.68
CA HIS A 276 -30.51 10.70 5.48
C HIS A 276 -30.71 12.20 5.14
N GLY A 277 -30.02 13.14 5.80
CA GLY A 277 -30.15 14.57 5.50
C GLY A 277 -29.27 15.10 4.37
N LYS A 278 -28.52 14.24 3.65
CA LYS A 278 -27.88 14.62 2.38
C LYS A 278 -28.90 14.53 1.23
N GLU A 279 -29.84 15.47 1.15
CA GLU A 279 -30.47 15.76 -0.14
C GLU A 279 -29.41 16.39 -1.05
N HIS A 280 -28.89 15.61 -1.99
CA HIS A 280 -28.28 16.18 -3.18
C HIS A 280 -29.34 17.03 -3.89
N LYS A 281 -29.20 18.36 -3.84
CA LYS A 281 -29.74 19.23 -4.89
C LYS A 281 -28.96 18.95 -6.18
N ALA A 282 -29.25 17.81 -6.81
CA ALA A 282 -28.93 17.56 -8.20
C ALA A 282 -30.12 18.03 -9.03
N ASP A 283 -29.82 18.80 -10.07
CA ASP A 283 -30.73 19.58 -10.90
C ASP A 283 -32.09 18.91 -11.20
N ALA A 284 -33.15 19.62 -10.84
CA ALA A 284 -34.48 19.43 -11.39
C ALA A 284 -34.53 19.96 -12.83
N THR A 285 -33.89 19.24 -13.77
CA THR A 285 -34.24 19.32 -15.19
C THR A 285 -33.79 18.07 -15.93
N GLN A 286 -34.67 17.07 -16.02
CA GLN A 286 -35.09 16.43 -17.29
C GLN A 286 -35.89 15.16 -16.98
N ALA A 287 -37.15 15.15 -17.42
CA ALA A 287 -38.00 13.99 -17.45
C ALA A 287 -37.69 13.12 -18.68
N ARG A 288 -37.45 11.81 -18.50
CA ARG A 288 -38.26 10.72 -19.08
C ARG A 288 -37.67 9.30 -18.89
N GLU A 289 -38.51 8.47 -18.26
CA GLU A 289 -38.87 7.08 -18.57
C GLU A 289 -37.80 5.96 -18.63
N GLY A 290 -37.76 5.16 -17.55
CA GLY A 290 -37.23 3.80 -17.47
C GLY A 290 -37.83 3.07 -16.25
N PRO A 291 -38.06 1.74 -16.27
CA PRO A 291 -39.04 1.09 -15.41
C PRO A 291 -38.57 0.93 -13.96
N SER A 292 -39.52 1.19 -13.06
CA SER A 292 -39.43 1.25 -11.61
C SER A 292 -38.84 -0.01 -10.99
N ARG A 293 -37.62 0.10 -10.42
CA ARG A 293 -37.20 -0.77 -9.33
C ARG A 293 -37.65 -0.10 -8.03
N GLU A 294 -38.48 -0.81 -7.29
CA GLU A 294 -39.08 -0.42 -6.01
C GLU A 294 -38.02 0.10 -5.03
N THR A 295 -37.92 1.42 -4.91
CA THR A 295 -37.21 2.06 -3.80
C THR A 295 -38.22 2.26 -2.68
N SER A 296 -38.28 1.32 -1.73
CA SER A 296 -38.85 1.64 -0.42
C SER A 296 -38.07 2.81 0.19
N PRO A 297 -38.73 3.81 0.78
CA PRO A 297 -38.03 4.82 1.55
C PRO A 297 -37.41 4.11 2.76
N ARG A 298 -36.08 4.02 2.84
CA ARG A 298 -35.41 3.63 4.09
C ARG A 298 -35.85 4.64 5.15
N GLU A 299 -36.60 4.18 6.15
CA GLU A 299 -37.00 5.00 7.30
C GLU A 299 -35.74 5.58 7.93
N ALA A 300 -35.77 6.86 8.31
CA ALA A 300 -34.66 7.48 9.02
C ALA A 300 -34.36 6.64 10.28
N PRO A 301 -33.09 6.30 10.56
CA PRO A 301 -32.76 5.40 11.65
C PRO A 301 -33.30 5.95 12.97
N ALA A 302 -34.04 5.10 13.69
CA ALA A 302 -34.75 5.49 14.91
C ALA A 302 -33.84 5.95 16.05
N SER A 303 -32.55 5.61 15.99
CA SER A 303 -31.50 6.02 16.93
C SER A 303 -30.14 6.03 16.23
N GLY A 304 -29.19 6.81 16.76
CA GLY A 304 -27.80 6.78 16.33
C GLY A 304 -27.18 5.38 16.43
N TRP A 305 -27.58 4.57 17.40
CA TRP A 305 -27.15 3.17 17.51
C TRP A 305 -27.52 2.31 16.30
N ALA A 306 -28.71 2.51 15.73
CA ALA A 306 -29.14 1.79 14.54
C ALA A 306 -28.42 2.28 13.26
N ALA A 307 -27.84 3.48 13.30
CA ALA A 307 -27.11 4.10 12.20
C ALA A 307 -25.59 3.89 12.26
N LEU A 308 -25.08 3.32 13.36
CA LEU A 308 -23.64 3.19 13.61
C LEU A 308 -23.03 2.05 12.79
N GLY A 309 -22.01 2.37 12.01
CA GLY A 309 -21.15 1.42 11.32
C GLY A 309 -19.69 1.57 11.71
N LEU A 310 -18.87 0.61 11.27
CA LEU A 310 -17.42 0.64 11.40
C LEU A 310 -16.80 0.48 10.01
N SER A 311 -15.99 1.45 9.63
CA SER A 311 -15.17 1.41 8.42
C SER A 311 -13.71 1.25 8.81
N TYR A 312 -13.04 0.28 8.20
CA TYR A 312 -11.59 0.13 8.31
C TYR A 312 -10.94 0.58 7.00
N LYS A 313 -10.05 1.58 7.09
CA LYS A 313 -9.23 2.06 5.98
C LYS A 313 -8.15 1.04 5.67
N VAL A 314 -8.52 0.08 4.83
CA VAL A 314 -7.66 -1.02 4.44
C VAL A 314 -6.36 -0.50 3.82
N GLN A 315 -5.25 -1.00 4.35
CA GLN A 315 -3.93 -0.75 3.79
C GLN A 315 -3.50 -1.92 2.89
N TRP A 316 -2.66 -1.63 1.89
CA TRP A 316 -1.94 -2.66 1.14
C TRP A 316 -1.06 -3.48 2.09
N PRO A 317 -0.91 -4.82 2.01
CA PRO A 317 -1.50 -5.76 1.05
C PRO A 317 -2.89 -6.23 1.44
N LEU A 318 -3.40 -5.82 2.60
CA LEU A 318 -4.61 -6.40 3.17
C LEU A 318 -5.85 -6.16 2.31
N HIS A 319 -5.85 -5.17 1.40
CA HIS A 319 -6.91 -4.95 0.38
C HIS A 319 -7.19 -6.14 -0.53
N ILE A 320 -6.24 -7.07 -0.67
CA ILE A 320 -6.47 -8.33 -1.39
C ILE A 320 -7.48 -9.22 -0.64
N LEU A 321 -7.51 -9.12 0.69
CA LEU A 321 -8.39 -9.90 1.58
C LEU A 321 -9.61 -9.08 2.05
N PHE A 322 -9.40 -7.82 2.43
CA PHE A 322 -10.43 -6.85 2.79
C PHE A 322 -10.92 -6.11 1.55
N THR A 323 -11.70 -6.80 0.73
CA THR A 323 -12.49 -6.10 -0.30
C THR A 323 -13.64 -5.35 0.35
N PRO A 324 -14.17 -4.26 -0.25
CA PRO A 324 -15.33 -3.54 0.29
C PRO A 324 -16.51 -4.47 0.60
N ALA A 325 -16.78 -5.44 -0.28
CA ALA A 325 -17.84 -6.44 -0.11
C ALA A 325 -17.61 -7.42 1.05
N VAL A 326 -16.38 -7.58 1.54
CA VAL A 326 -16.07 -8.39 2.73
C VAL A 326 -16.23 -7.56 4.01
N LEU A 327 -15.89 -6.27 3.97
CA LEU A 327 -16.04 -5.37 5.13
C LEU A 327 -17.48 -4.94 5.41
N GLU A 328 -18.35 -4.99 4.40
CA GLU A 328 -19.80 -4.73 4.55
C GLU A 328 -20.57 -5.88 5.21
N LYS A 329 -19.98 -7.07 5.33
CA LYS A 329 -20.62 -8.28 5.88
C LYS A 329 -20.32 -8.47 7.36
#